data_AF-A0A6H1BYH2-F1
#
_entry.id   AF-A0A6H1BYH2-F1
#
_cell.length_a   1.000
_cell.length_b   1.000
_cell.length_c   1.000
_cell.angle_alpha   90.00
_cell.angle_beta   90.00
_cell.angle_gamma   90.00
#
_symmetry.space_group_name_H-M   'P 1'
#
loop_
_entity.id
_entity.type
_entity.pdbx_description
1 polymer ?
#
loop_
_entity_poly.entity_id
_entity_poly.type
_entity_poly.pdbx_seq_one_letter_code
_entity_poly.pdbx_strand_id
1 'polypeptide(L)'
;MADDAHIEEPGPADEAVARALRDAIVSVEAAVARVHEFSAEIFELVGAPGGGDAVDHHNALTRVAGLLDATGQLRATDWESVRGLGDVLADRAGRLRAHTGEVLDGLAADAPAQDRVACLQQAVETDRLGETLQLLVLVEDSLNLWQRLRLARIRTTEPDRLEHECAAIGTTLAGRVERDVGLLLRARARLASYAALKPFELVRWLSTARVKKDIARLRADLDDVAAALGSAAERALEAEDPSVAENLAELGNPVRAVGGALGDSARTLGGRAVGAGSTGVGKLGRGLHRVAEPRRRPGGDVPLTTAPDA
;
A
#
# COMPACT_ATOMS: atom_id res chain seq x y z
N MET A 1 52.43 15.96 -18.59
CA MET A 1 51.24 16.82 -18.44
C MET A 1 50.07 15.89 -18.25
N ALA A 2 49.78 15.56 -17.00
CA ALA A 2 48.52 14.90 -16.64
C ALA A 2 47.50 16.03 -16.49
N ASP A 3 46.44 15.95 -17.29
CA ASP A 3 45.29 16.83 -17.20
C ASP A 3 44.56 16.46 -15.90
N ASP A 4 44.70 17.32 -14.90
CA ASP A 4 44.04 17.20 -13.62
C ASP A 4 42.56 17.49 -13.89
N ALA A 5 41.78 16.42 -14.12
CA ALA A 5 40.34 16.49 -14.22
C ALA A 5 39.82 16.98 -12.86
N HIS A 6 39.66 18.30 -12.73
CA HIS A 6 38.87 18.90 -11.67
C HIS A 6 37.47 18.29 -11.76
N ILE A 7 37.21 17.32 -10.89
CA ILE A 7 35.86 16.93 -10.53
C ILE A 7 35.31 18.13 -9.80
N GLU A 8 34.64 19.02 -10.53
CA GLU A 8 33.90 20.13 -9.97
C GLU A 8 32.92 19.54 -8.94
N GLU A 9 33.04 19.98 -7.68
CA GLU A 9 32.17 19.46 -6.63
C GLU A 9 30.70 19.69 -7.03
N PRO A 10 29.82 18.70 -6.78
CA PRO A 10 28.40 18.82 -7.09
C PRO A 10 27.82 20.09 -6.46
N GLY A 11 27.25 20.96 -7.31
CA GLY A 11 26.65 22.21 -6.85
C GLY A 11 25.40 21.96 -6.00
N PRO A 12 25.04 22.80 -5.03
CA PRO A 12 23.96 22.51 -4.06
C PRO A 12 22.60 22.14 -4.68
N ALA A 13 22.32 22.60 -5.90
CA ALA A 13 21.10 22.28 -6.64
C ALA A 13 21.07 20.83 -7.16
N ASP A 14 22.20 20.28 -7.61
CA ASP A 14 22.25 18.93 -8.16
C ASP A 14 22.10 17.85 -7.07
N GLU A 15 22.71 18.08 -5.90
CA GLU A 15 22.58 17.21 -4.73
C GLU A 15 21.17 17.24 -4.17
N ALA A 16 20.54 18.42 -4.16
CA ALA A 16 19.16 18.59 -3.72
C ALA A 16 18.20 17.81 -4.62
N VAL A 17 18.35 17.90 -5.94
CA VAL A 17 17.49 17.17 -6.89
C VAL A 17 17.78 15.66 -6.83
N ALA A 18 19.05 15.25 -6.78
CA ALA A 18 19.41 13.83 -6.66
C ALA A 18 18.93 13.20 -5.34
N ARG A 19 18.86 14.00 -4.26
CA ARG A 19 18.24 13.60 -2.99
C ARG A 19 16.73 13.50 -3.13
N ALA A 20 16.08 14.52 -3.68
CA ALA A 20 14.64 14.50 -3.91
C ALA A 20 14.20 13.30 -4.76
N LEU A 21 14.96 12.91 -5.79
CA LEU A 21 14.70 11.72 -6.60
C LEU A 21 14.78 10.41 -5.80
N ARG A 22 15.70 10.31 -4.83
CA ARG A 22 15.81 9.14 -3.94
C ARG A 22 14.70 9.11 -2.89
N ASP A 23 14.32 10.27 -2.38
CA ASP A 23 13.37 10.38 -1.29
C ASP A 23 11.91 10.33 -1.78
N ALA A 24 11.68 10.45 -3.10
CA ALA A 24 10.35 10.43 -3.70
C ALA A 24 9.67 9.06 -3.60
N ILE A 25 10.44 7.96 -3.66
CA ILE A 25 9.96 6.60 -3.41
C ILE A 25 10.92 5.94 -2.41
N VAL A 26 10.42 5.63 -1.21
CA VAL A 26 11.25 5.13 -0.11
C VAL A 26 11.38 3.60 -0.09
N SER A 27 10.43 2.89 -0.70
CA SER A 27 10.47 1.43 -0.84
C SER A 27 9.61 0.96 -2.01
N VAL A 28 10.09 -0.08 -2.70
CA VAL A 28 9.38 -0.76 -3.79
C VAL A 28 9.13 -2.25 -3.51
N GLU A 29 9.45 -2.73 -2.30
CA GLU A 29 9.42 -4.17 -1.98
C GLU A 29 8.02 -4.78 -2.18
N ALA A 30 6.98 -4.12 -1.65
CA ALA A 30 5.60 -4.54 -1.83
C ALA A 30 5.20 -4.52 -3.32
N ALA A 31 5.61 -3.48 -4.05
CA ALA A 31 5.33 -3.34 -5.47
C ALA A 31 5.95 -4.47 -6.31
N VAL A 32 7.23 -4.77 -6.10
CA VAL A 32 7.92 -5.86 -6.80
C VAL A 32 7.28 -7.21 -6.51
N ALA A 33 7.03 -7.51 -5.22
CA ALA A 33 6.40 -8.78 -4.82
C ALA A 33 4.99 -8.94 -5.41
N ARG A 34 4.27 -7.83 -5.58
CA ARG A 34 2.89 -7.82 -6.07
C ARG A 34 2.79 -7.90 -7.59
N VAL A 35 3.70 -7.26 -8.32
CA VAL A 35 3.53 -6.96 -9.75
C VAL A 35 4.30 -7.93 -10.65
N HIS A 36 5.27 -8.68 -10.12
CA HIS A 36 6.16 -9.54 -10.92
C HIS A 36 5.42 -10.47 -11.90
N GLU A 37 4.29 -11.06 -11.50
CA GLU A 37 3.53 -11.99 -12.36
C GLU A 37 2.48 -11.29 -13.25
N PHE A 38 2.27 -9.98 -13.08
CA PHE A 38 1.10 -9.28 -13.60
C PHE A 38 1.41 -8.01 -14.40
N SER A 39 2.68 -7.58 -14.39
CA SER A 39 3.17 -6.38 -15.08
C SER A 39 2.71 -6.32 -16.55
N ALA A 40 2.88 -7.42 -17.29
CA ALA A 40 2.53 -7.50 -18.70
C ALA A 40 1.01 -7.38 -18.92
N GLU A 41 0.21 -8.09 -18.14
CA GLU A 41 -1.26 -8.04 -18.22
C GLU A 41 -1.79 -6.63 -17.91
N ILE A 42 -1.22 -5.96 -16.92
CA ILE A 42 -1.62 -4.59 -16.56
C ILE A 42 -1.19 -3.61 -17.64
N PHE A 43 -0.01 -3.78 -18.25
CA PHE A 43 0.39 -2.95 -19.37
C PHE A 43 -0.51 -3.12 -20.60
N GLU A 44 -0.96 -4.33 -20.90
CA GLU A 44 -2.00 -4.56 -21.91
C GLU A 44 -3.29 -3.82 -21.54
N LEU A 45 -3.74 -3.94 -20.28
CA LEU A 45 -4.95 -3.29 -19.77
C LEU A 45 -4.93 -1.77 -19.96
N VAL A 46 -3.80 -1.11 -19.65
CA VAL A 46 -3.67 0.36 -19.74
C VAL A 46 -3.28 0.85 -21.15
N GLY A 47 -3.30 -0.02 -22.15
CA GLY A 47 -2.96 0.31 -23.53
C GLY A 47 -1.50 0.74 -23.69
N ALA A 48 -0.60 0.12 -22.92
CA ALA A 48 0.85 0.26 -23.01
C ALA A 48 1.55 -1.07 -23.43
N PRO A 49 1.04 -1.81 -24.43
CA PRO A 49 1.59 -3.13 -24.77
C PRO A 49 3.02 -3.00 -25.30
N GLY A 50 3.91 -3.87 -24.82
CA GLY A 50 5.31 -3.90 -25.23
C GLY A 50 6.23 -3.00 -24.42
N GLY A 51 7.54 -3.12 -24.67
CA GLY A 51 8.58 -2.38 -23.95
C GLY A 51 9.11 -3.08 -22.69
N GLY A 52 9.09 -4.41 -22.60
CA GLY A 52 9.75 -5.17 -21.52
C GLY A 52 9.02 -5.17 -20.18
N ASP A 53 9.43 -6.09 -19.31
CA ASP A 53 8.88 -6.25 -17.96
C ASP A 53 9.32 -5.10 -17.03
N ALA A 54 8.41 -4.63 -16.16
CA ALA A 54 8.69 -3.51 -15.27
C ALA A 54 9.75 -3.82 -14.21
N VAL A 55 9.76 -5.05 -13.70
CA VAL A 55 10.75 -5.53 -12.73
C VAL A 55 12.11 -5.67 -13.41
N ASP A 56 12.15 -6.15 -14.66
CA ASP A 56 13.41 -6.22 -15.44
C ASP A 56 14.01 -4.84 -15.68
N HIS A 57 13.20 -3.85 -16.05
CA HIS A 57 13.64 -2.46 -16.21
C HIS A 57 14.16 -1.87 -14.89
N HIS A 58 13.42 -2.05 -13.81
CA HIS A 58 13.82 -1.61 -12.49
C HIS A 58 15.17 -2.27 -12.10
N ASN A 59 15.31 -3.58 -12.29
CA ASN A 59 16.55 -4.30 -11.99
C ASN A 59 17.74 -3.81 -12.83
N ALA A 60 17.53 -3.51 -14.11
CA ALA A 60 18.57 -2.95 -14.96
C ALA A 60 19.03 -1.57 -14.47
N LEU A 61 18.08 -0.69 -14.12
CA LEU A 61 18.36 0.65 -13.62
C LEU A 61 19.01 0.64 -12.25
N THR A 62 18.52 -0.18 -11.32
CA THR A 62 19.11 -0.37 -9.99
C THR A 62 20.55 -0.87 -10.09
N ARG A 63 20.85 -1.78 -11.02
CA ARG A 63 22.22 -2.24 -11.27
C ARG A 63 23.14 -1.11 -11.73
N VAL A 64 22.71 -0.31 -12.71
CA VAL A 64 23.52 0.80 -13.23
C VAL A 64 23.66 1.92 -12.20
N ALA A 65 22.60 2.24 -11.46
CA ALA A 65 22.64 3.19 -10.35
C ALA A 65 23.59 2.73 -9.25
N GLY A 66 23.57 1.45 -8.88
CA GLY A 66 24.51 0.88 -7.92
C GLY A 66 25.97 0.96 -8.38
N LEU A 67 26.24 0.78 -9.68
CA LEU A 67 27.58 0.98 -10.25
C LEU A 67 28.03 2.43 -10.17
N LEU A 68 27.13 3.38 -10.48
CA LEU A 68 27.38 4.81 -10.31
C LEU A 68 27.67 5.13 -8.84
N ASP A 69 26.85 4.66 -7.91
CA ASP A 69 27.00 4.94 -6.48
C ASP A 69 28.31 4.34 -5.92
N ALA A 70 28.76 3.19 -6.43
CA ALA A 70 30.01 2.54 -6.01
C ALA A 70 31.28 3.18 -6.59
N THR A 71 31.21 3.71 -7.81
CA THR A 71 32.40 4.21 -8.53
C THR A 71 32.46 5.74 -8.63
N GLY A 72 31.36 6.43 -8.34
CA GLY A 72 31.19 7.86 -8.53
C GLY A 72 31.11 8.30 -10.00
N GLN A 73 31.20 7.36 -10.96
CA GLN A 73 31.27 7.68 -12.39
C GLN A 73 30.35 6.79 -13.22
N LEU A 74 29.58 7.41 -14.11
CA LEU A 74 28.72 6.68 -15.04
C LEU A 74 29.48 6.36 -16.33
N ARG A 75 29.80 5.08 -16.56
CA ARG A 75 30.46 4.64 -17.79
C ARG A 75 29.52 4.78 -18.99
N ALA A 76 30.07 5.13 -20.14
CA ALA A 76 29.30 5.32 -21.37
C ALA A 76 28.53 4.05 -21.80
N THR A 77 29.12 2.87 -21.61
CA THR A 77 28.47 1.58 -21.91
C THR A 77 27.27 1.31 -21.00
N ASP A 78 27.37 1.65 -19.72
CA ASP A 78 26.29 1.44 -18.76
C ASP A 78 25.13 2.39 -19.07
N TRP A 79 25.44 3.66 -19.38
CA TRP A 79 24.44 4.63 -19.83
C TRP A 79 23.73 4.18 -21.11
N GLU A 80 24.48 3.75 -22.14
CA GLU A 80 23.89 3.33 -23.41
C GLU A 80 22.90 2.17 -23.25
N SER A 81 23.14 1.28 -22.28
CA SER A 81 22.24 0.15 -22.00
C SER A 81 20.86 0.55 -21.47
N VAL A 82 20.73 1.73 -20.84
CA VAL A 82 19.47 2.18 -20.20
C VAL A 82 18.93 3.50 -20.76
N ARG A 83 19.66 4.17 -21.65
CA ARG A 83 19.28 5.51 -22.13
C ARG A 83 17.89 5.56 -22.77
N GLY A 84 17.49 4.49 -23.45
CA GLY A 84 16.21 4.41 -24.16
C GLY A 84 14.99 4.21 -23.25
N LEU A 85 15.19 3.98 -21.96
CA LEU A 85 14.11 3.68 -21.02
C LEU A 85 13.33 4.93 -20.57
N GLY A 86 13.92 6.12 -20.63
CA GLY A 86 13.31 7.34 -20.09
C GLY A 86 11.90 7.63 -20.62
N ASP A 87 11.75 7.68 -21.94
CA ASP A 87 10.46 7.97 -22.58
C ASP A 87 9.45 6.84 -22.38
N VAL A 88 9.92 5.58 -22.39
CA VAL A 88 9.08 4.39 -22.16
C VAL A 88 8.49 4.43 -20.75
N LEU A 89 9.31 4.75 -19.74
CA LEU A 89 8.87 4.86 -18.35
C LEU A 89 7.91 6.03 -18.14
N ALA A 90 8.18 7.18 -18.78
CA ALA A 90 7.31 8.34 -18.69
C ALA A 90 5.92 8.10 -19.31
N ASP A 91 5.85 7.48 -20.50
CA ASP A 91 4.58 7.10 -21.14
C ASP A 91 3.79 6.10 -20.28
N ARG A 92 4.46 5.04 -19.79
CA ARG A 92 3.84 4.04 -18.90
C ARG A 92 3.28 4.67 -17.63
N ALA A 93 4.06 5.52 -16.97
CA ALA A 93 3.58 6.19 -15.77
C ALA A 93 2.39 7.11 -16.05
N GLY A 94 2.36 7.76 -17.22
CA GLY A 94 1.21 8.55 -17.68
C GLY A 94 -0.05 7.69 -17.85
N ARG A 95 0.07 6.53 -18.52
CA ARG A 95 -1.05 5.60 -18.78
C ARG A 95 -1.57 4.94 -17.51
N LEU A 96 -0.70 4.51 -16.61
CA LEU A 96 -1.09 3.94 -15.31
C LEU A 96 -1.87 4.96 -14.46
N ARG A 97 -1.44 6.23 -14.44
CA ARG A 97 -2.18 7.31 -13.78
C ARG A 97 -3.54 7.55 -14.43
N ALA A 98 -3.59 7.59 -15.76
CA ALA A 98 -4.84 7.81 -16.49
C ALA A 98 -5.85 6.70 -16.21
N HIS A 99 -5.44 5.43 -16.35
CA HIS A 99 -6.27 4.26 -16.03
C HIS A 99 -6.72 4.28 -14.58
N THR A 100 -5.83 4.54 -13.63
CA THR A 100 -6.19 4.68 -12.21
C THR A 100 -7.25 5.77 -12.04
N GLY A 101 -7.08 6.93 -12.68
CA GLY A 101 -8.06 8.02 -12.66
C GLY A 101 -9.44 7.59 -13.17
N GLU A 102 -9.48 6.90 -14.30
CA GLU A 102 -10.71 6.38 -14.92
C GLU A 102 -11.42 5.35 -14.03
N VAL A 103 -10.66 4.42 -13.44
CA VAL A 103 -11.22 3.44 -12.49
C VAL A 103 -11.79 4.14 -11.26
N LEU A 104 -11.09 5.14 -10.72
CA LEU A 104 -11.58 5.93 -9.58
C LEU A 104 -12.83 6.76 -9.92
N ASP A 105 -12.96 7.22 -11.16
CA ASP A 105 -14.17 7.90 -11.66
C ASP A 105 -15.35 6.93 -11.76
N GLY A 106 -15.09 5.67 -12.13
CA GLY A 106 -16.08 4.59 -12.16
C GLY A 106 -16.57 4.12 -10.79
N LEU A 107 -15.86 4.42 -9.70
CA LEU A 107 -16.31 4.15 -8.33
C LEU A 107 -17.41 5.14 -7.92
N ALA A 108 -18.64 4.89 -8.37
CA ALA A 108 -19.82 5.72 -8.10
C ALA A 108 -20.24 5.63 -6.62
N ALA A 109 -19.82 6.62 -5.82
CA ALA A 109 -20.12 6.67 -4.38
C ALA A 109 -21.61 6.94 -4.07
N ASP A 110 -22.32 7.54 -5.02
CA ASP A 110 -23.73 7.94 -4.97
C ASP A 110 -24.69 6.89 -5.57
N ALA A 111 -24.17 5.83 -6.17
CA ALA A 111 -24.97 4.76 -6.74
C ALA A 111 -25.68 3.91 -5.64
N PRO A 112 -26.77 3.21 -5.99
CA PRO A 112 -27.39 2.22 -5.11
C PRO A 112 -26.38 1.18 -4.60
N ALA A 113 -26.59 0.67 -3.38
CA ALA A 113 -25.64 -0.21 -2.71
C ALA A 113 -25.23 -1.47 -3.51
N GLN A 114 -26.09 -1.99 -4.40
CA GLN A 114 -25.75 -3.13 -5.26
C GLN A 114 -24.81 -2.73 -6.40
N ASP A 115 -25.06 -1.59 -7.04
CA ASP A 115 -24.21 -1.06 -8.10
C ASP A 115 -22.83 -0.71 -7.54
N ARG A 116 -22.77 -0.22 -6.31
CA ARG A 116 -21.52 0.01 -5.58
C ARG A 116 -20.69 -1.26 -5.37
N VAL A 117 -21.31 -2.40 -5.05
CA VAL A 117 -20.59 -3.70 -5.00
C VAL A 117 -19.98 -4.02 -6.34
N ALA A 118 -20.78 -3.90 -7.40
CA ALA A 118 -20.35 -4.25 -8.74
C ALA A 118 -19.19 -3.35 -9.19
N CYS A 119 -19.27 -2.04 -8.95
CA CYS A 119 -18.18 -1.09 -9.23
C CYS A 119 -16.91 -1.44 -8.44
N LEU A 120 -17.02 -1.76 -7.15
CA LEU A 120 -15.85 -2.13 -6.34
C LEU A 120 -15.22 -3.44 -6.84
N GLN A 121 -16.03 -4.45 -7.13
CA GLN A 121 -15.55 -5.73 -7.64
C GLN A 121 -14.89 -5.55 -9.01
N GLN A 122 -15.49 -4.76 -9.88
CA GLN A 122 -14.92 -4.39 -11.17
C GLN A 122 -13.56 -3.71 -10.99
N ALA A 123 -13.45 -2.72 -10.12
CA ALA A 123 -12.20 -2.01 -9.86
C ALA A 123 -11.10 -2.92 -9.29
N VAL A 124 -11.44 -3.86 -8.39
CA VAL A 124 -10.45 -4.72 -7.71
C VAL A 124 -10.07 -5.94 -8.56
N GLU A 125 -11.04 -6.59 -9.21
CA GLU A 125 -10.83 -7.87 -9.88
C GLU A 125 -10.55 -7.72 -11.38
N THR A 126 -11.28 -6.83 -12.06
CA THR A 126 -11.16 -6.66 -13.52
C THR A 126 -10.16 -5.57 -13.86
N ASP A 127 -10.31 -4.38 -13.27
CA ASP A 127 -9.45 -3.23 -13.59
C ASP A 127 -8.15 -3.21 -12.78
N ARG A 128 -8.03 -4.15 -11.82
CA ARG A 128 -6.83 -4.41 -11.03
C ARG A 128 -6.23 -3.16 -10.42
N LEU A 129 -7.07 -2.34 -9.79
CA LEU A 129 -6.68 -1.03 -9.24
C LEU A 129 -5.47 -1.12 -8.31
N GLY A 130 -5.47 -2.11 -7.40
CA GLY A 130 -4.38 -2.31 -6.45
C GLY A 130 -3.05 -2.60 -7.16
N GLU A 131 -3.04 -3.56 -8.08
CA GLU A 131 -1.82 -3.89 -8.83
C GLU A 131 -1.38 -2.78 -9.80
N THR A 132 -2.31 -2.01 -10.36
CA THR A 132 -2.00 -0.84 -11.19
C THR A 132 -1.26 0.23 -10.37
N LEU A 133 -1.73 0.53 -9.16
CA LEU A 133 -1.07 1.48 -8.26
C LEU A 133 0.32 1.01 -7.82
N GLN A 134 0.47 -0.28 -7.52
CA GLN A 134 1.77 -0.86 -7.19
C GLN A 134 2.73 -0.81 -8.38
N LEU A 135 2.24 -1.08 -9.60
CA LEU A 135 3.05 -0.96 -10.81
C LEU A 135 3.43 0.50 -11.08
N LEU A 136 2.55 1.47 -10.80
CA LEU A 136 2.86 2.89 -10.89
C LEU A 136 4.03 3.27 -9.96
N VAL A 137 4.02 2.81 -8.71
CA VAL A 137 5.13 3.01 -7.76
C VAL A 137 6.46 2.48 -8.34
N LEU A 138 6.46 1.26 -8.88
CA LEU A 138 7.67 0.65 -9.45
C LEU A 138 8.18 1.41 -10.68
N VAL A 139 7.27 1.86 -11.55
CA VAL A 139 7.63 2.64 -12.75
C VAL A 139 8.15 4.03 -12.37
N GLU A 140 7.56 4.69 -11.37
CA GLU A 140 8.04 5.99 -10.88
C GLU A 140 9.42 5.91 -10.25
N ASP A 141 9.68 4.88 -9.44
CA ASP A 141 11.02 4.64 -8.90
C ASP A 141 12.04 4.40 -10.02
N SER A 142 11.68 3.57 -11.01
CA SER A 142 12.51 3.34 -12.19
C SER A 142 12.81 4.65 -12.94
N LEU A 143 11.80 5.52 -13.09
CA LEU A 143 11.98 6.83 -13.72
C LEU A 143 12.89 7.75 -12.87
N ASN A 144 12.79 7.69 -11.55
CA ASN A 144 13.67 8.44 -10.64
C ASN A 144 15.12 7.96 -10.74
N LEU A 145 15.35 6.64 -10.79
CA LEU A 145 16.67 6.06 -11.05
C LEU A 145 17.22 6.52 -12.40
N TRP A 146 16.42 6.48 -13.46
CA TRP A 146 16.84 6.93 -14.79
C TRP A 146 17.21 8.42 -14.80
N GLN A 147 16.45 9.28 -14.13
CA GLN A 147 16.77 10.72 -14.02
C GLN A 147 18.06 10.97 -13.23
N ARG A 148 18.35 10.18 -12.18
CA ARG A 148 19.65 10.25 -11.48
C ARG A 148 20.81 9.90 -12.41
N LEU A 149 20.66 8.85 -13.21
CA LEU A 149 21.66 8.46 -14.21
C LEU A 149 21.84 9.54 -15.28
N ARG A 150 20.74 10.14 -15.76
CA ARG A 150 20.76 11.25 -16.71
C ARG A 150 21.50 12.47 -16.14
N LEU A 151 21.26 12.83 -14.87
CA LEU A 151 21.97 13.91 -14.19
C LEU A 151 23.48 13.64 -14.13
N ALA A 152 23.88 12.43 -13.73
CA ALA A 152 25.28 12.04 -13.71
C ALA A 152 25.92 12.13 -15.11
N ARG A 153 25.17 11.76 -16.15
CA ARG A 153 25.62 11.90 -17.55
C ARG A 153 25.84 13.36 -17.93
N ILE A 154 24.85 14.22 -17.68
CA ILE A 154 24.89 15.65 -18.01
C ILE A 154 26.06 16.32 -17.29
N ARG A 155 26.29 16.01 -16.00
CA ARG A 155 27.43 16.52 -15.25
C ARG A 155 28.76 16.26 -15.96
N THR A 156 28.92 15.11 -16.59
CA THR A 156 30.16 14.74 -17.30
C THR A 156 30.23 15.28 -18.72
N THR A 157 29.11 15.39 -19.45
CA THR A 157 29.13 15.72 -20.89
C THR A 157 28.74 17.14 -21.23
N GLU A 158 27.88 17.77 -20.42
CA GLU A 158 27.27 19.07 -20.68
C GLU A 158 27.12 19.86 -19.37
N PRO A 159 28.22 20.14 -18.64
CA PRO A 159 28.18 20.78 -17.31
C PRO A 159 27.50 22.16 -17.35
N ASP A 160 27.67 22.91 -18.44
CA ASP A 160 27.04 24.23 -18.65
C ASP A 160 25.50 24.18 -18.62
N ARG A 161 24.89 23.00 -18.82
CA ARG A 161 23.43 22.81 -18.79
C ARG A 161 22.92 22.24 -17.47
N LEU A 162 23.81 21.85 -16.54
CA LEU A 162 23.45 21.10 -15.35
C LEU A 162 22.42 21.83 -14.49
N GLU A 163 22.61 23.13 -14.23
CA GLU A 163 21.68 23.92 -13.41
C GLU A 163 20.26 23.97 -14.00
N HIS A 164 20.17 24.22 -15.31
CA HIS A 164 18.89 24.25 -16.04
C HIS A 164 18.18 22.89 -15.97
N GLU A 165 18.93 21.81 -16.18
CA GLU A 165 18.41 20.44 -16.16
C GLU A 165 17.98 20.01 -14.76
N CYS A 166 18.72 20.40 -13.71
CA CYS A 166 18.31 20.20 -12.32
C CYS A 166 16.97 20.89 -12.04
N ALA A 167 16.79 22.14 -12.46
CA ALA A 167 15.52 22.85 -12.30
C ALA A 167 14.36 22.15 -13.03
N ALA A 168 14.57 21.74 -14.29
CA ALA A 168 13.56 21.06 -15.10
C ALA A 168 13.15 19.69 -14.50
N ILE A 169 14.12 18.91 -14.03
CA ILE A 169 13.88 17.64 -13.35
C ILE A 169 13.13 17.87 -12.03
N GLY A 170 13.55 18.86 -11.24
CA GLY A 170 12.89 19.23 -9.98
C GLY A 170 11.42 19.59 -10.17
N THR A 171 11.10 20.43 -11.15
CA THR A 171 9.71 20.78 -11.49
C THR A 171 8.90 19.56 -11.94
N THR A 172 9.50 18.71 -12.79
CA THR A 172 8.83 17.51 -13.30
C THR A 172 8.54 16.52 -12.16
N LEU A 173 9.52 16.29 -11.28
CA LEU A 173 9.39 15.42 -10.12
C LEU A 173 8.29 15.91 -9.17
N ALA A 174 8.30 17.20 -8.82
CA ALA A 174 7.29 17.79 -7.95
C ALA A 174 5.87 17.56 -8.50
N GLY A 175 5.66 17.81 -9.79
CA GLY A 175 4.37 17.58 -10.44
C GLY A 175 3.97 16.10 -10.52
N ARG A 176 4.92 15.17 -10.65
CA ARG A 176 4.62 13.72 -10.61
C ARG A 176 4.19 13.29 -9.21
N VAL A 177 4.97 13.65 -8.18
CA VAL A 177 4.67 13.36 -6.77
C VAL A 177 3.30 13.91 -6.37
N GLU A 178 2.99 15.15 -6.76
CA GLU A 178 1.67 15.76 -6.49
C GLU A 178 0.52 14.94 -7.10
N ARG A 179 0.66 14.48 -8.35
CA ARG A 179 -0.35 13.64 -9.00
C ARG A 179 -0.50 12.28 -8.33
N ASP A 180 0.60 11.64 -7.94
CA ASP A 180 0.58 10.32 -7.32
C ASP A 180 -0.04 10.35 -5.93
N VAL A 181 0.33 11.35 -5.12
CA VAL A 181 -0.31 11.61 -3.82
C VAL A 181 -1.79 11.96 -4.02
N GLY A 182 -2.12 12.76 -5.03
CA GLY A 182 -3.51 13.10 -5.36
C GLY A 182 -4.34 11.86 -5.71
N LEU A 183 -3.79 10.92 -6.47
CA LEU A 183 -4.44 9.64 -6.79
C LEU A 183 -4.63 8.78 -5.53
N LEU A 184 -3.61 8.68 -4.66
CA LEU A 184 -3.71 7.98 -3.39
C LEU A 184 -4.85 8.53 -2.51
N LEU A 185 -4.86 9.84 -2.28
CA LEU A 185 -5.90 10.49 -1.46
C LEU A 185 -7.29 10.30 -2.08
N ARG A 186 -7.39 10.43 -3.41
CA ARG A 186 -8.65 10.20 -4.12
C ARG A 186 -9.14 8.76 -3.95
N ALA A 187 -8.25 7.77 -4.08
CA ALA A 187 -8.59 6.37 -3.91
C ALA A 187 -9.03 6.06 -2.47
N ARG A 188 -8.34 6.61 -1.47
CA ARG A 188 -8.70 6.50 -0.05
C ARG A 188 -10.06 7.11 0.23
N ALA A 189 -10.31 8.34 -0.22
CA ALA A 189 -11.60 9.01 -0.07
C ALA A 189 -12.74 8.23 -0.75
N ARG A 190 -12.49 7.71 -1.96
CA ARG A 190 -13.46 6.86 -2.68
C ARG A 190 -13.77 5.60 -1.90
N LEU A 191 -12.76 4.89 -1.37
CA LEU A 191 -12.98 3.70 -0.56
C LEU A 191 -13.69 4.03 0.76
N ALA A 192 -13.31 5.11 1.44
CA ALA A 192 -13.94 5.58 2.68
C ALA A 192 -15.43 5.89 2.49
N SER A 193 -15.83 6.41 1.33
CA SER A 193 -17.24 6.67 1.02
C SER A 193 -18.13 5.42 1.08
N TYR A 194 -17.55 4.22 1.02
CA TYR A 194 -18.28 2.95 1.17
C TYR A 194 -18.64 2.65 2.63
N ALA A 195 -17.96 3.28 3.59
CA ALA A 195 -18.35 3.26 5.01
C ALA A 195 -19.58 4.14 5.30
N ALA A 196 -19.84 5.16 4.47
CA ALA A 196 -20.92 6.13 4.69
C ALA A 196 -22.33 5.59 4.33
N LEU A 197 -22.48 4.29 4.05
CA LEU A 197 -23.79 3.68 3.80
C LEU A 197 -24.62 3.61 5.08
N LYS A 198 -25.96 3.63 4.95
CA LYS A 198 -26.86 3.50 6.10
C LYS A 198 -26.55 2.19 6.86
N PRO A 199 -26.58 2.16 8.21
CA PRO A 199 -26.15 1.00 9.00
C PRO A 199 -26.80 -0.34 8.58
N PHE A 200 -28.09 -0.33 8.25
CA PHE A 200 -28.82 -1.54 7.81
C PHE A 200 -28.40 -2.03 6.41
N GLU A 201 -28.06 -1.10 5.51
CA GLU A 201 -27.56 -1.42 4.17
C GLU A 201 -26.12 -1.92 4.25
N LEU A 202 -25.30 -1.30 5.11
CA LEU A 202 -23.90 -1.62 5.34
C LEU A 202 -23.72 -3.03 5.93
N VAL A 203 -24.57 -3.44 6.88
CA VAL A 203 -24.58 -4.82 7.42
C VAL A 203 -24.93 -5.83 6.34
N ARG A 204 -25.99 -5.59 5.54
CA ARG A 204 -26.39 -6.51 4.46
C ARG A 204 -25.32 -6.58 3.36
N TRP A 205 -24.68 -5.46 3.06
CA TRP A 205 -23.64 -5.30 2.05
C TRP A 205 -22.33 -5.99 2.45
N LEU A 206 -21.83 -5.73 3.67
CA LEU A 206 -20.64 -6.38 4.24
C LEU A 206 -20.90 -7.83 4.70
N SER A 207 -22.12 -8.34 4.61
CA SER A 207 -22.40 -9.75 4.91
C SER A 207 -21.75 -10.70 3.89
N THR A 208 -21.38 -10.21 2.71
CA THR A 208 -20.70 -11.01 1.69
C THR A 208 -19.19 -11.07 2.00
N ALA A 209 -18.68 -12.28 2.23
CA ALA A 209 -17.25 -12.51 2.51
C ALA A 209 -16.32 -11.95 1.41
N ARG A 210 -16.79 -11.95 0.15
CA ARG A 210 -16.06 -11.41 -1.01
C ARG A 210 -15.84 -9.89 -0.91
N VAL A 211 -16.91 -9.11 -0.69
CA VAL A 211 -16.83 -7.65 -0.55
C VAL A 211 -15.90 -7.25 0.59
N LYS A 212 -15.99 -7.92 1.74
CA LYS A 212 -15.05 -7.72 2.86
C LYS A 212 -13.60 -7.95 2.44
N LYS A 213 -13.34 -9.04 1.71
CA LYS A 213 -12.01 -9.37 1.20
C LYS A 213 -11.51 -8.29 0.23
N ASP A 214 -12.35 -7.84 -0.69
CA ASP A 214 -11.96 -6.86 -1.72
C ASP A 214 -11.62 -5.49 -1.09
N ILE A 215 -12.42 -5.05 -0.11
CA ILE A 215 -12.15 -3.82 0.66
C ILE A 215 -10.87 -3.94 1.46
N ALA A 216 -10.70 -5.04 2.21
CA ALA A 216 -9.51 -5.25 3.01
C ALA A 216 -8.25 -5.31 2.14
N ARG A 217 -8.35 -5.96 0.98
CA ARG A 217 -7.29 -6.04 -0.02
C ARG A 217 -6.94 -4.65 -0.57
N LEU A 218 -7.92 -3.91 -1.08
CA LEU A 218 -7.69 -2.59 -1.66
C LEU A 218 -7.15 -1.62 -0.61
N ARG A 219 -7.65 -1.68 0.63
CA ARG A 219 -7.11 -0.89 1.73
C ARG A 219 -5.63 -1.20 1.97
N ALA A 220 -5.26 -2.48 2.06
CA ALA A 220 -3.87 -2.88 2.23
C ALA A 220 -3.01 -2.40 1.06
N ASP A 221 -3.49 -2.56 -0.18
CA ASP A 221 -2.79 -2.08 -1.37
C ASP A 221 -2.56 -0.55 -1.32
N LEU A 222 -3.52 0.25 -0.81
CA LEU A 222 -3.38 1.70 -0.62
C LEU A 222 -2.43 2.08 0.51
N ASP A 223 -2.46 1.35 1.62
CA ASP A 223 -1.54 1.56 2.74
C ASP A 223 -0.09 1.23 2.32
N ASP A 224 0.12 0.21 1.48
CA ASP A 224 1.41 -0.13 0.88
C ASP A 224 1.91 0.97 -0.08
N VAL A 225 1.03 1.55 -0.92
CA VAL A 225 1.36 2.69 -1.79
C VAL A 225 1.75 3.92 -0.97
N ALA A 226 1.00 4.20 0.11
CA ALA A 226 1.32 5.31 1.00
C ALA A 226 2.70 5.14 1.64
N ALA A 227 3.01 3.92 2.11
CA ALA A 227 4.32 3.59 2.65
C ALA A 227 5.43 3.77 1.60
N ALA A 228 5.19 3.42 0.34
CA ALA A 228 6.16 3.59 -0.75
C ALA A 228 6.43 5.07 -1.09
N LEU A 229 5.42 5.93 -1.08
CA LEU A 229 5.54 7.38 -1.34
C LEU A 229 6.17 8.16 -0.17
N GLY A 230 6.32 7.52 1.00
CA GLY A 230 7.04 8.05 2.16
C GLY A 230 6.55 9.43 2.62
N SER A 231 7.48 10.36 2.85
CA SER A 231 7.21 11.67 3.45
C SER A 231 6.24 12.56 2.67
N ALA A 232 6.09 12.34 1.36
CA ALA A 232 5.10 13.06 0.56
C ALA A 232 3.67 12.60 0.90
N ALA A 233 3.46 11.29 1.00
CA ALA A 233 2.19 10.73 1.42
C ALA A 233 1.92 11.01 2.90
N GLU A 234 2.90 10.85 3.80
CA GLU A 234 2.72 11.13 5.24
C GLU A 234 2.15 12.53 5.49
N ARG A 235 2.78 13.57 4.94
CA ARG A 235 2.31 14.96 5.09
C ARG A 235 0.91 15.17 4.50
N ALA A 236 0.60 14.49 3.41
CA ALA A 236 -0.71 14.60 2.77
C ALA A 236 -1.79 13.89 3.57
N LEU A 237 -1.47 12.75 4.18
CA LEU A 237 -2.36 11.98 5.06
C LEU A 237 -2.59 12.69 6.41
N GLU A 238 -1.60 13.41 6.94
CA GLU A 238 -1.78 14.28 8.12
C GLU A 238 -2.77 15.42 7.86
N ALA A 239 -2.83 15.90 6.61
CA ALA A 239 -3.77 16.93 6.16
C ALA A 239 -5.12 16.37 5.64
N GLU A 240 -5.26 15.04 5.57
CA GLU A 240 -6.49 14.37 5.14
C GLU A 240 -7.63 14.64 6.14
N ASP A 241 -8.88 14.69 5.66
CA ASP A 241 -10.05 14.79 6.53
C ASP A 241 -10.06 13.59 7.49
N PRO A 242 -10.07 13.80 8.83
CA PRO A 242 -10.03 12.72 9.81
C PRO A 242 -11.14 11.68 9.62
N SER A 243 -12.29 12.08 9.07
CA SER A 243 -13.40 11.18 8.78
C SER A 243 -13.05 10.12 7.73
N VAL A 244 -12.13 10.39 6.79
CA VAL A 244 -11.68 9.40 5.79
C VAL A 244 -10.93 8.27 6.49
N ALA A 245 -9.98 8.61 7.36
CA ALA A 245 -9.22 7.63 8.13
C ALA A 245 -10.11 6.81 9.08
N GLU A 246 -11.07 7.46 9.74
CA GLU A 246 -12.07 6.81 10.61
C GLU A 246 -12.94 5.82 9.82
N ASN A 247 -13.53 6.28 8.71
CA ASN A 247 -14.37 5.47 7.82
C ASN A 247 -13.62 4.25 7.26
N LEU A 248 -12.36 4.42 6.85
CA LEU A 248 -11.53 3.29 6.42
C LEU A 248 -11.32 2.30 7.57
N ALA A 249 -11.10 2.77 8.80
CA ALA A 249 -10.91 1.92 9.97
C ALA A 249 -12.18 1.12 10.30
N GLU A 250 -13.36 1.70 10.11
CA GLU A 250 -14.64 1.00 10.26
C GLU A 250 -14.82 -0.12 9.23
N LEU A 251 -14.42 0.12 7.98
CA LEU A 251 -14.44 -0.89 6.92
C LEU A 251 -13.54 -2.09 7.23
N GLY A 252 -12.42 -1.87 7.92
CA GLY A 252 -11.51 -2.93 8.39
C GLY A 252 -12.02 -3.69 9.63
N ASN A 253 -13.01 -3.15 10.36
CA ASN A 253 -13.54 -3.75 11.58
C ASN A 253 -15.07 -3.59 11.70
N PRO A 254 -15.86 -4.36 10.92
CA PRO A 254 -17.32 -4.23 10.89
C PRO A 254 -18.01 -4.53 12.23
N VAL A 255 -17.32 -5.18 13.17
CA VAL A 255 -17.84 -5.45 14.53
C VAL A 255 -17.93 -4.15 15.36
N ARG A 256 -17.04 -3.18 15.13
CA ARG A 256 -17.10 -1.85 15.78
C ARG A 256 -18.25 -1.00 15.25
N ALA A 257 -18.51 -1.02 13.94
CA ALA A 257 -19.61 -0.27 13.31
C ALA A 257 -20.99 -0.71 13.85
N VAL A 258 -21.17 -2.00 14.13
CA VAL A 258 -22.39 -2.54 14.75
C VAL A 258 -22.45 -2.25 16.25
N GLY A 259 -21.31 -2.28 16.95
CA GLY A 259 -21.22 -1.97 18.38
C GLY A 259 -21.46 -0.50 18.73
N GLY A 260 -21.07 0.44 17.87
CA GLY A 260 -21.33 1.88 18.04
C GLY A 260 -22.78 2.27 17.78
N ALA A 261 -23.37 1.81 16.67
CA ALA A 261 -24.76 2.09 16.33
C ALA A 261 -25.76 1.40 17.28
N LEU A 262 -25.42 0.22 17.81
CA LEU A 262 -26.21 -0.45 18.84
C LEU A 262 -25.89 0.06 20.26
N GLY A 263 -24.69 0.59 20.52
CA GLY A 263 -24.29 1.10 21.84
C GLY A 263 -25.03 2.38 22.25
N ASP A 264 -25.33 3.26 21.30
CA ASP A 264 -26.13 4.47 21.56
C ASP A 264 -27.64 4.22 21.46
N SER A 265 -28.07 3.21 20.69
CA SER A 265 -29.48 2.80 20.61
C SER A 265 -29.91 1.84 21.73
N ALA A 266 -28.97 1.22 22.46
CA ALA A 266 -29.27 0.28 23.55
C ALA A 266 -29.47 0.94 24.92
N ARG A 267 -29.29 2.26 25.06
CA ARG A 267 -29.57 2.94 26.36
C ARG A 267 -31.05 3.19 26.63
N THR A 268 -31.96 2.98 25.68
CA THR A 268 -33.38 3.33 25.86
C THR A 268 -34.35 2.15 25.88
N LEU A 269 -33.92 0.92 25.59
CA LEU A 269 -34.80 -0.26 25.63
C LEU A 269 -34.05 -1.52 26.10
N GLY A 270 -34.03 -1.77 27.40
CA GLY A 270 -33.52 -3.04 27.93
C GLY A 270 -33.11 -2.98 29.39
N GLY A 271 -34.08 -3.12 30.30
CA GLY A 271 -33.82 -3.25 31.72
C GLY A 271 -33.07 -4.54 32.08
N ARG A 272 -32.21 -4.39 33.10
CA ARG A 272 -31.54 -5.38 33.96
C ARG A 272 -30.19 -5.97 33.51
N ALA A 273 -29.28 -5.89 34.49
CA ALA A 273 -27.92 -6.44 34.60
C ALA A 273 -26.90 -5.72 33.69
N VAL A 274 -25.87 -5.05 34.20
CA VAL A 274 -24.84 -5.55 35.11
C VAL A 274 -24.30 -4.39 35.96
N GLY A 275 -24.47 -4.47 37.27
CA GLY A 275 -23.74 -3.62 38.22
C GLY A 275 -22.39 -4.25 38.51
N ALA A 276 -21.34 -3.78 37.83
CA ALA A 276 -19.97 -3.95 38.26
C ALA A 276 -19.66 -2.88 39.32
N GLY A 277 -19.20 -3.31 40.49
CA GLY A 277 -18.77 -2.43 41.57
C GLY A 277 -17.66 -3.09 42.35
N SER A 278 -16.42 -2.86 41.92
CA SER A 278 -15.19 -3.16 42.64
C SER A 278 -15.07 -2.27 43.89
N THR A 279 -14.79 -2.85 45.05
CA THR A 279 -13.87 -2.33 46.10
C THR A 279 -13.89 -3.31 47.28
N GLY A 280 -12.72 -3.81 47.68
CA GLY A 280 -12.60 -4.77 48.77
C GLY A 280 -12.56 -4.11 50.14
N VAL A 281 -13.21 -4.72 51.13
CA VAL A 281 -12.85 -4.66 52.56
C VAL A 281 -13.37 -5.93 53.27
N GLY A 282 -12.45 -6.67 53.92
CA GLY A 282 -12.64 -7.25 55.25
C GLY A 282 -13.59 -8.46 55.46
N LYS A 283 -12.96 -9.61 55.76
CA LYS A 283 -13.33 -10.64 56.76
C LYS A 283 -14.80 -10.68 57.23
N LEU A 284 -15.46 -11.82 57.00
CA LEU A 284 -16.14 -12.61 58.05
C LEU A 284 -16.62 -13.95 57.50
N GLY A 285 -16.28 -15.02 58.22
CA GLY A 285 -16.57 -16.40 57.84
C GLY A 285 -17.96 -16.90 58.27
N ARG A 286 -18.48 -17.82 57.46
CA ARG A 286 -19.43 -18.92 57.73
C ARG A 286 -19.85 -19.41 56.34
N GLY A 287 -19.63 -20.63 55.91
CA GLY A 287 -19.81 -21.88 56.62
C GLY A 287 -20.98 -22.61 55.96
N LEU A 288 -20.67 -23.80 55.44
CA LEU A 288 -21.56 -24.96 55.19
C LEU A 288 -22.07 -25.24 53.76
N HIS A 289 -21.60 -26.42 53.32
CA HIS A 289 -22.24 -27.49 52.55
C HIS A 289 -22.62 -27.26 51.08
N ARG A 290 -21.92 -27.88 50.11
CA ARG A 290 -21.83 -29.33 49.75
C ARG A 290 -23.08 -29.83 49.04
N VAL A 291 -22.99 -30.00 47.71
CA VAL A 291 -23.51 -31.11 46.87
C VAL A 291 -22.67 -31.05 45.57
N ALA A 292 -21.61 -31.84 45.35
CA ALA A 292 -21.53 -33.27 45.05
C ALA A 292 -22.29 -33.70 43.77
N GLU A 293 -21.64 -33.55 42.61
CA GLU A 293 -21.85 -34.46 41.47
C GLU A 293 -21.34 -35.87 41.82
N PRO A 294 -21.76 -36.91 41.07
CA PRO A 294 -20.75 -37.52 40.20
C PRO A 294 -21.27 -38.00 38.83
N ARG A 295 -20.40 -37.85 37.82
CA ARG A 295 -20.45 -38.54 36.53
C ARG A 295 -19.45 -39.71 36.52
N ARG A 296 -19.92 -40.83 35.94
CA ARG A 296 -19.21 -41.88 35.17
C ARG A 296 -18.22 -42.85 35.85
N ARG A 297 -18.43 -44.13 35.51
CA ARG A 297 -17.45 -45.25 35.52
C ARG A 297 -16.60 -45.23 34.24
N PRO A 298 -15.39 -45.83 34.28
CA PRO A 298 -15.06 -46.93 33.37
C PRO A 298 -14.33 -48.10 34.06
N GLY A 299 -14.19 -49.22 33.33
CA GLY A 299 -13.61 -50.52 33.76
C GLY A 299 -12.15 -50.47 34.20
N GLY A 300 -11.50 -51.54 34.63
CA GLY A 300 -11.74 -52.98 34.48
C GLY A 300 -10.33 -53.59 34.43
N ASP A 301 -9.88 -54.14 35.56
CA ASP A 301 -8.50 -54.63 35.73
C ASP A 301 -8.40 -56.17 35.60
N VAL A 302 -7.49 -56.56 34.70
CA VAL A 302 -6.45 -57.61 34.74
C VAL A 302 -6.69 -58.91 35.56
N PRO A 303 -6.46 -60.10 34.95
CA PRO A 303 -6.29 -61.35 35.69
C PRO A 303 -4.82 -61.62 36.08
N LEU A 304 -4.63 -62.06 37.32
CA LEU A 304 -3.45 -62.78 37.79
C LEU A 304 -3.62 -64.28 37.51
N THR A 305 -2.57 -64.99 37.09
CA THR A 305 -2.01 -66.11 37.86
C THR A 305 -1.00 -66.99 37.09
N THR A 306 0.08 -67.32 37.82
CA THR A 306 0.92 -68.53 37.85
C THR A 306 1.82 -68.97 36.68
N ALA A 307 3.13 -68.71 36.87
CA ALA A 307 4.20 -69.67 37.25
C ALA A 307 4.60 -70.86 36.33
N PRO A 308 5.85 -71.35 36.48
CA PRO A 308 6.70 -71.88 35.41
C PRO A 308 6.88 -73.42 35.44
N ASP A 309 7.45 -73.98 34.37
CA ASP A 309 8.66 -74.84 34.38
C ASP A 309 8.83 -75.62 33.06
N ALA A 310 10.11 -75.86 32.73
CA ALA A 310 10.69 -76.78 31.72
C ALA A 310 10.65 -76.37 30.23
#